data_AF-A0A6J1WA60-F1
#
_entry.id   AF-A0A6J1WA60-F1
#
_cell.length_a   1.000
_cell.length_b   1.000
_cell.length_c   1.000
_cell.angle_alpha   90.00
_cell.angle_beta   90.00
_cell.angle_gamma   90.00
#
_symmetry.space_group_name_H-M   'P 1'
#
loop_
_entity.id
_entity.type
_entity.pdbx_description
1 polymer ?
#
loop_
_entity_poly.entity_id
_entity_poly.type
_entity_poly.pdbx_seq_one_letter_code
_entity_poly.pdbx_strand_id
1 'polypeptide(L)'
;MDGTKLFLGFLFTYGLLARNSFGLSPVILIPGDGGSRLEAKLNRTSVVHYICTKTSDFFNVWLNLELLVPIVIDCWVDNTRLEYDNVTRVTRNPPGVEIRIPGWGSPEPVEWIDPSHQSSGAYFNKIADALVKIGYVRNVSIRGAPYDFRKAPNENAEFFVKLKTLVEETYAMNNKSAVTLLVHSMGGSMALHFLRLQPQSWKDRYIRRLLSLATPWGGSMKAVKVFAIGK
;
A
#
# COMPACT_ATOMS: atom_id res chain seq x y z
N MET A 1 -22.27 13.61 53.76
CA MET A 1 -22.09 14.72 52.82
C MET A 1 -20.59 14.95 52.75
N ASP A 2 -19.83 14.49 51.76
CA ASP A 2 -19.84 15.06 50.40
C ASP A 2 -19.20 14.09 49.36
N GLY A 3 -19.38 12.77 49.54
CA GLY A 3 -18.87 11.74 48.60
C GLY A 3 -19.49 11.81 47.19
N THR A 4 -20.57 12.56 47.03
CA THR A 4 -21.25 12.76 45.74
C THR A 4 -20.51 13.74 44.83
N LYS A 5 -19.69 14.65 45.36
CA LYS A 5 -18.93 15.62 44.54
C LYS A 5 -17.68 15.02 43.87
N LEU A 6 -17.08 13.99 44.48
CA LEU A 6 -15.89 13.32 43.94
C LEU A 6 -16.23 12.41 42.74
N PHE A 7 -17.44 11.83 42.73
CA PHE A 7 -17.91 10.97 41.64
C PHE A 7 -18.28 11.75 40.37
N LEU A 8 -18.82 12.97 40.51
CA LEU A 8 -19.12 13.83 39.35
C LEU A 8 -17.86 14.39 38.69
N GLY A 9 -16.79 14.66 39.46
CA GLY A 9 -15.52 15.12 38.89
C GLY A 9 -14.83 14.07 38.02
N PHE A 10 -14.93 12.78 38.39
CA PHE A 10 -14.37 11.67 37.62
C PHE A 10 -15.13 11.34 36.33
N LEU A 11 -16.46 11.53 36.32
CA LEU A 11 -17.27 11.38 35.11
C LEU A 11 -17.01 12.50 34.09
N PHE A 12 -16.68 13.70 34.56
CA PHE A 12 -16.39 14.83 33.67
C PHE A 12 -15.00 14.73 33.02
N THR A 13 -14.00 14.18 33.72
CA THR A 13 -12.66 13.96 33.14
C THR A 13 -12.60 12.77 32.19
N TYR A 14 -13.37 11.70 32.43
CA TYR A 14 -13.54 10.62 31.44
C TYR A 14 -14.42 11.04 30.24
N GLY A 15 -15.38 11.95 30.43
CA GLY A 15 -16.17 12.53 29.34
C GLY A 15 -15.37 13.44 28.40
N LEU A 16 -14.26 14.00 28.87
CA LEU A 16 -13.34 14.82 28.07
C LEU A 16 -12.28 14.00 27.32
N LEU A 17 -11.96 12.79 27.77
CA LEU A 17 -11.12 11.83 27.01
C LEU A 17 -11.92 11.03 25.98
N ALA A 18 -13.25 11.00 26.09
CA ALA A 18 -14.16 10.48 25.07
C ALA A 18 -14.47 11.49 23.94
N ARG A 19 -13.74 12.62 23.87
CA ARG A 19 -13.81 13.58 22.76
C ARG A 19 -12.70 13.32 21.74
N ASN A 20 -12.93 12.37 20.82
CA ASN A 20 -12.70 12.51 19.37
C ASN A 20 -12.66 11.15 18.63
N SER A 21 -13.81 10.47 18.53
CA SER A 21 -14.13 9.81 17.27
C SER A 21 -15.62 9.96 16.99
N PHE A 22 -16.03 11.12 16.50
CA PHE A 22 -17.34 11.26 15.87
C PHE A 22 -17.39 10.39 14.61
N GLY A 23 -17.72 9.09 14.75
CA GLY A 23 -18.16 8.23 13.65
C GLY A 23 -17.27 8.15 12.39
N LEU A 24 -15.98 8.49 12.48
CA LEU A 24 -15.07 8.49 11.34
C LEU A 24 -14.71 7.05 11.00
N SER A 25 -15.05 6.63 9.78
CA SER A 25 -14.71 5.30 9.26
C SER A 25 -13.21 5.27 8.98
N PRO A 26 -12.42 4.40 9.66
CA PRO A 26 -10.98 4.33 9.42
C PRO A 26 -10.69 3.98 7.96
N VAL A 27 -9.54 4.43 7.45
CA VAL A 27 -9.19 4.35 6.04
C VAL A 27 -7.99 3.43 5.84
N ILE A 28 -8.12 2.49 4.90
CA ILE A 28 -6.98 1.75 4.33
C ILE A 28 -6.71 2.28 2.93
N LEU A 29 -5.47 2.72 2.70
CA LEU A 29 -4.96 3.21 1.43
C LEU A 29 -4.43 2.04 0.59
N ILE A 30 -5.00 1.83 -0.59
CA ILE A 30 -4.54 0.81 -1.56
C ILE A 30 -4.01 1.52 -2.82
N PRO A 31 -2.69 1.45 -3.07
CA PRO A 31 -2.04 2.19 -4.15
C PRO A 31 -2.29 1.59 -5.53
N GLY A 32 -2.06 2.41 -6.56
CA GLY A 32 -2.02 1.97 -7.94
C GLY A 32 -0.67 1.40 -8.34
N ASP A 33 -0.50 1.21 -9.65
CA ASP A 33 0.77 0.81 -10.25
C ASP A 33 1.88 1.82 -9.91
N GLY A 34 3.04 1.33 -9.45
CA GLY A 34 4.15 2.14 -8.94
C GLY A 34 3.88 2.92 -7.64
N GLY A 35 2.72 2.76 -7.01
CA GLY A 35 2.26 3.61 -5.91
C GLY A 35 2.71 3.22 -4.49
N SER A 36 3.66 2.30 -4.37
CA SER A 36 4.25 1.90 -3.08
C SER A 36 5.73 1.59 -3.22
N ARG A 37 6.47 1.61 -2.12
CA ARG A 37 7.88 1.21 -2.12
C ARG A 37 8.10 -0.27 -2.45
N LEU A 38 9.26 -0.57 -3.02
CA LEU A 38 9.82 -1.92 -3.13
C LEU A 38 11.27 -1.92 -2.63
N GLU A 39 11.65 -3.00 -1.98
CA GLU A 39 13.04 -3.28 -1.62
C GLU A 39 13.57 -4.50 -2.37
N ALA A 40 14.83 -4.44 -2.77
CA ALA A 40 15.52 -5.54 -3.44
C ALA A 40 16.74 -5.99 -2.64
N LYS A 41 16.99 -7.29 -2.61
CA LYS A 41 18.26 -7.90 -2.17
C LYS A 41 18.89 -8.62 -3.36
N LEU A 42 20.21 -8.49 -3.51
CA LEU A 42 20.93 -9.01 -4.68
C LEU A 42 21.97 -10.05 -4.28
N ASN A 43 22.04 -11.13 -5.05
CA ASN A 43 23.07 -12.15 -5.02
C ASN A 43 23.24 -12.74 -6.44
N ARG A 44 23.78 -11.92 -7.35
CA ARG A 44 23.80 -12.19 -8.79
C ARG A 44 25.16 -12.72 -9.25
N THR A 45 25.14 -13.70 -10.16
CA THR A 45 26.34 -14.25 -10.79
C THR A 45 26.82 -13.38 -11.96
N SER A 46 25.89 -12.79 -12.71
CA SER A 46 26.13 -11.93 -13.86
C SER A 46 25.29 -10.64 -13.78
N VAL A 47 25.73 -9.61 -14.48
CA VAL A 47 25.06 -8.30 -14.59
C VAL A 47 25.21 -7.78 -16.01
N VAL A 48 24.29 -6.91 -16.42
CA VAL A 48 24.24 -6.34 -17.78
C VAL A 48 25.38 -5.35 -18.08
N HIS A 49 25.84 -4.63 -17.05
CA HIS A 49 26.97 -3.69 -17.17
C HIS A 49 27.88 -3.77 -15.95
N TYR A 50 29.15 -3.40 -16.12
CA TYR A 50 30.17 -3.45 -15.05
C TYR A 50 29.85 -2.51 -13.87
N ILE A 51 29.01 -1.49 -14.09
CA ILE A 51 28.56 -0.56 -13.05
C ILE A 51 27.46 -1.14 -12.16
N CYS A 52 26.81 -2.24 -12.56
CA CYS A 52 25.69 -2.81 -11.83
C CYS A 52 26.18 -3.65 -10.64
N THR A 53 25.58 -3.42 -9.48
CA THR A 53 25.87 -4.17 -8.26
C THR A 53 25.42 -5.63 -8.38
N LYS A 54 26.31 -6.58 -8.08
CA LYS A 54 25.99 -8.01 -8.04
C LYS A 54 25.37 -8.45 -6.71
N THR A 55 25.88 -7.92 -5.60
CA THR A 55 25.50 -8.35 -4.25
C THR A 55 25.17 -7.15 -3.40
N SER A 56 24.04 -7.21 -2.70
CA SER A 56 23.59 -6.17 -1.78
C SER A 56 22.62 -6.78 -0.78
N ASP A 57 22.55 -6.23 0.43
CA ASP A 57 21.42 -6.45 1.32
C ASP A 57 20.18 -5.71 0.81
N PHE A 58 19.06 -5.76 1.55
CA PHE A 58 17.85 -5.06 1.15
C PHE A 58 18.09 -3.55 1.05
N PHE A 59 17.82 -2.99 -0.14
CA PHE A 59 17.83 -1.56 -0.39
C PHE A 59 16.53 -1.13 -1.09
N ASN A 60 16.17 0.15 -0.98
CA ASN A 60 15.02 0.73 -1.66
C ASN A 60 15.27 0.79 -3.18
N VAL A 61 14.66 -0.15 -3.92
CA VAL A 61 14.77 -0.24 -5.38
C VAL A 61 13.71 0.61 -6.08
N TRP A 62 12.63 0.95 -5.38
CA TRP A 62 11.57 1.83 -5.88
C TRP A 62 10.90 2.61 -4.74
N LEU A 63 10.72 3.93 -4.83
CA LEU A 63 11.30 4.84 -5.83
C LEU A 63 12.70 5.29 -5.38
N ASN A 64 13.68 5.16 -6.25
CA ASN A 64 15.02 5.71 -6.04
C ASN A 64 15.48 6.39 -7.35
N LEU A 65 15.50 7.72 -7.36
CA LEU A 65 15.80 8.50 -8.56
C LEU A 65 17.24 8.33 -9.06
N GLU A 66 18.18 7.99 -8.16
CA GLU A 66 19.57 7.72 -8.53
C GLU A 66 19.68 6.46 -9.40
N LEU A 67 18.74 5.52 -9.25
CA LEU A 67 18.68 4.29 -10.06
C LEU A 67 18.07 4.52 -11.45
N LEU A 68 17.50 5.70 -11.70
CA LEU A 68 16.76 6.01 -12.95
C LEU A 68 17.52 6.95 -13.89
N VAL A 69 18.75 7.32 -13.56
CA VAL A 69 19.62 8.13 -14.44
C VAL A 69 20.13 7.29 -15.62
N PRO A 70 20.54 7.92 -16.74
CA PRO A 70 21.06 7.19 -17.90
C PRO A 70 22.15 6.19 -17.52
N ILE A 71 22.19 5.05 -18.22
CA ILE A 71 23.09 3.90 -17.98
C ILE A 71 22.76 3.12 -16.69
N VAL A 72 22.47 3.78 -15.57
CA VAL A 72 22.10 3.10 -14.31
C VAL A 72 20.72 2.46 -14.40
N ILE A 73 19.81 3.06 -15.17
CA ILE A 73 18.47 2.52 -15.42
C ILE A 73 18.50 1.08 -15.96
N ASP A 74 19.53 0.69 -16.71
CA ASP A 74 19.65 -0.67 -17.22
C ASP A 74 19.87 -1.69 -16.09
N CYS A 75 20.61 -1.30 -15.04
CA CYS A 75 20.76 -2.09 -13.82
C CYS A 75 19.41 -2.21 -13.07
N TRP A 76 18.65 -1.12 -13.00
CA TRP A 76 17.34 -1.12 -12.36
C TRP A 76 16.34 -2.02 -13.11
N VAL A 77 16.31 -1.92 -14.44
CA VAL A 77 15.47 -2.78 -15.30
C VAL A 77 15.86 -4.25 -15.13
N ASP A 78 17.15 -4.59 -15.17
CA ASP A 78 17.57 -5.99 -15.00
C ASP A 78 17.24 -6.56 -13.61
N ASN A 79 17.23 -5.72 -12.57
CA ASN A 79 16.86 -6.15 -11.22
C ASN A 79 15.34 -6.24 -11.01
N THR A 80 14.55 -5.38 -11.66
CA THR A 80 13.10 -5.28 -11.39
C THR A 80 12.23 -6.02 -12.42
N ARG A 81 12.78 -6.42 -13.57
CA ARG A 81 12.05 -7.20 -14.58
C ARG A 81 11.48 -8.49 -14.00
N LEU A 82 10.35 -8.91 -14.53
CA LEU A 82 9.77 -10.22 -14.24
C LEU A 82 10.05 -11.17 -15.39
N GLU A 83 10.47 -12.39 -15.07
CA GLU A 83 10.61 -13.47 -16.04
C GLU A 83 9.34 -14.32 -16.05
N TYR A 84 8.69 -14.39 -17.20
CA TYR A 84 7.47 -15.19 -17.36
C TYR A 84 7.80 -16.62 -17.76
N ASP A 85 7.19 -17.58 -17.07
CA ASP A 85 7.32 -19.00 -17.37
C ASP A 85 6.11 -19.49 -18.16
N ASN A 86 6.35 -19.98 -19.38
CA ASN A 86 5.28 -20.38 -20.30
C ASN A 86 4.59 -21.71 -19.91
N VAL A 87 5.21 -22.55 -19.08
CA VAL A 87 4.67 -23.83 -18.63
C VAL A 87 3.78 -23.60 -17.41
N THR A 88 4.33 -22.95 -16.38
CA THR A 88 3.63 -22.71 -15.11
C THR A 88 2.69 -21.51 -15.16
N ARG A 89 2.82 -20.65 -16.18
CA ARG A 89 1.99 -19.45 -16.41
C ARG A 89 2.08 -18.41 -15.29
N VAL A 90 3.21 -18.36 -14.58
CA VAL A 90 3.51 -17.40 -13.51
C VAL A 90 4.79 -16.62 -13.78
N THR A 91 5.02 -15.57 -12.99
CA THR A 91 6.22 -14.74 -13.07
C THR A 91 7.16 -14.96 -11.89
N ARG A 92 8.47 -14.88 -12.16
CA ARG A 92 9.52 -14.95 -11.14
C ARG A 92 10.45 -13.74 -11.23
N ASN A 93 11.08 -13.40 -10.11
CA ASN A 93 12.17 -12.43 -10.12
C ASN A 93 13.38 -13.03 -10.87
N PRO A 94 14.30 -12.19 -11.38
CA PRO A 94 15.52 -12.64 -12.02
C PRO A 94 16.40 -13.45 -11.06
N PRO A 95 17.22 -14.40 -11.55
CA PRO A 95 18.06 -15.24 -10.69
C PRO A 95 18.98 -14.42 -9.77
N GLY A 96 18.85 -14.62 -8.45
CA GLY A 96 19.63 -13.88 -7.47
C GLY A 96 19.04 -12.51 -7.08
N VAL A 97 17.79 -12.23 -7.45
CA VAL A 97 17.07 -11.04 -6.96
C VAL A 97 15.89 -11.46 -6.08
N GLU A 98 15.86 -10.95 -4.87
CA GLU A 98 14.73 -11.05 -3.95
C GLU A 98 14.05 -9.69 -3.84
N ILE A 99 12.72 -9.65 -3.92
CA ILE A 99 11.93 -8.43 -3.80
C ILE A 99 11.00 -8.59 -2.60
N ARG A 100 10.95 -7.57 -1.74
CA ARG A 100 10.00 -7.49 -0.63
C ARG A 100 9.30 -6.14 -0.60
N ILE A 101 8.13 -6.15 0.03
CA ILE A 101 7.23 -5.00 0.09
C ILE A 101 7.29 -4.48 1.54
N PRO A 102 7.97 -3.35 1.80
CA PRO A 102 8.17 -2.87 3.16
C PRO A 102 6.93 -2.19 3.74
N GLY A 103 6.90 -2.08 5.07
CA GLY A 103 5.97 -1.23 5.82
C GLY A 103 4.48 -1.62 5.72
N TRP A 104 4.19 -2.92 5.64
CA TRP A 104 2.81 -3.43 5.70
C TRP A 104 2.03 -2.84 6.88
N GLY A 105 0.82 -2.34 6.62
CA GLY A 105 -0.05 -1.73 7.62
C GLY A 105 0.25 -0.26 7.92
N SER A 106 1.50 0.18 7.78
CA SER A 106 1.86 1.59 7.84
C SER A 106 1.41 2.32 6.57
N PRO A 107 0.83 3.54 6.65
CA PRO A 107 0.51 4.32 5.47
C PRO A 107 1.76 4.95 4.82
N GLU A 108 2.89 5.00 5.53
CA GLU A 108 4.08 5.76 5.11
C GLU A 108 4.65 5.34 3.72
N PRO A 109 4.79 4.03 3.39
CA PRO A 109 5.31 3.61 2.08
C PRO A 109 4.38 3.87 0.89
N VAL A 110 3.11 4.21 1.16
CA VAL A 110 2.11 4.59 0.13
C VAL A 110 1.81 6.08 0.16
N GLU A 111 2.10 6.78 1.26
CA GLU A 111 2.12 8.24 1.31
C GLU A 111 3.29 8.80 0.52
N TRP A 112 4.47 8.21 0.72
CA TRP A 112 5.73 8.60 0.12
C TRP A 112 6.39 7.39 -0.55
N ILE A 113 6.41 7.33 -1.87
CA ILE A 113 7.08 6.24 -2.60
C ILE A 113 8.61 6.39 -2.59
N ASP A 114 9.11 7.60 -2.31
CA ASP A 114 10.53 7.86 -2.05
C ASP A 114 10.75 8.08 -0.53
N PRO A 115 11.60 7.28 0.14
CA PRO A 115 11.87 7.41 1.57
C PRO A 115 12.54 8.73 1.97
N SER A 116 13.13 9.48 1.03
CA SER A 116 13.68 10.82 1.30
C SER A 116 12.61 11.92 1.39
N HIS A 117 11.34 11.58 1.13
CA HIS A 117 10.19 12.51 1.14
C HIS A 117 10.35 13.69 0.16
N GLN A 118 11.12 13.50 -0.90
CA GLN A 118 11.14 14.42 -2.02
C GLN A 118 9.77 14.51 -2.69
N SER A 119 9.42 15.70 -3.20
CA SER A 119 8.10 15.97 -3.77
C SER A 119 7.76 15.10 -4.98
N SER A 120 8.77 14.64 -5.72
CA SER A 120 8.66 13.67 -6.82
C SER A 120 8.15 12.30 -6.35
N GLY A 121 8.37 11.94 -5.09
CA GLY A 121 7.90 10.71 -4.46
C GLY A 121 6.63 10.89 -3.62
N ALA A 122 6.00 12.06 -3.63
CA ALA A 122 4.73 12.29 -2.95
C ALA A 122 3.58 11.58 -3.69
N TYR A 123 2.80 10.75 -2.98
CA TYR A 123 1.66 10.02 -3.56
C TYR A 123 0.37 10.20 -2.77
N PHE A 124 0.13 9.42 -1.70
CA PHE A 124 -1.04 9.62 -0.83
C PHE A 124 -0.83 10.67 0.28
N ASN A 125 0.38 11.20 0.46
CA ASN A 125 0.72 12.08 1.57
C ASN A 125 -0.28 13.24 1.78
N LYS A 126 -0.68 13.95 0.72
CA LYS A 126 -1.62 15.07 0.82
C LYS A 126 -3.02 14.64 1.30
N ILE A 127 -3.46 13.46 0.87
CA ILE A 127 -4.73 12.88 1.33
C ILE A 127 -4.61 12.50 2.81
N ALA A 128 -3.53 11.82 3.18
CA ALA A 128 -3.29 11.45 4.57
C ALA A 128 -3.19 12.68 5.48
N ASP A 129 -2.48 13.73 5.07
CA ASP A 129 -2.40 15.00 5.80
C ASP A 129 -3.76 15.67 5.97
N ALA A 130 -4.60 15.65 4.93
CA ALA A 130 -5.96 16.17 5.02
C ALA A 130 -6.83 15.37 5.99
N LEU A 131 -6.69 14.04 6.03
CA LEU A 131 -7.37 13.18 6.99
C LEU A 131 -6.88 13.45 8.42
N VAL A 132 -5.57 13.60 8.63
CA VAL A 132 -5.01 13.92 9.95
C VAL A 132 -5.54 15.25 10.48
N LYS A 133 -5.65 16.27 9.61
CA LYS A 133 -6.23 17.58 9.98
C LYS A 133 -7.67 17.50 10.51
N ILE A 134 -8.42 16.46 10.16
CA ILE A 134 -9.80 16.24 10.63
C ILE A 134 -9.90 15.15 11.72
N GLY A 135 -8.77 14.77 12.32
CA GLY A 135 -8.73 13.89 13.50
C GLY A 135 -8.39 12.43 13.24
N TYR A 136 -7.99 12.06 12.01
CA TYR A 136 -7.43 10.72 11.79
C TYR A 136 -5.99 10.61 12.34
N VAL A 137 -5.57 9.38 12.65
CA VAL A 137 -4.27 9.06 13.24
C VAL A 137 -3.60 8.00 12.39
N ARG A 138 -2.41 8.30 11.85
CA ARG A 138 -1.58 7.33 11.12
C ARG A 138 -1.28 6.10 11.97
N ASN A 139 -1.21 4.94 11.34
CA ASN A 139 -1.06 3.64 11.99
C ASN A 139 -2.22 3.21 12.90
N VAL A 140 -3.28 4.00 13.05
CA VAL A 140 -4.49 3.63 13.80
C VAL A 140 -5.71 3.69 12.89
N SER A 141 -6.13 4.89 12.50
CA SER A 141 -7.29 5.12 11.61
C SER A 141 -6.90 5.41 10.16
N ILE A 142 -5.61 5.58 9.86
CA ILE A 142 -5.05 5.57 8.49
C ILE A 142 -4.02 4.45 8.42
N ARG A 143 -4.22 3.51 7.50
CA ARG A 143 -3.35 2.34 7.30
C ARG A 143 -3.01 2.19 5.83
N GLY A 144 -1.88 1.58 5.51
CA GLY A 144 -1.44 1.32 4.14
C GLY A 144 -1.42 -0.17 3.81
N ALA A 145 -1.80 -0.50 2.58
CA ALA A 145 -1.74 -1.86 2.03
C ALA A 145 -0.88 -1.88 0.75
N PRO A 146 0.45 -1.74 0.88
CA PRO A 146 1.36 -1.85 -0.27
C PRO A 146 1.43 -3.30 -0.78
N TYR A 147 1.72 -3.50 -2.06
CA TYR A 147 1.84 -4.81 -2.69
C TYR A 147 2.87 -4.79 -3.81
N ASP A 148 3.20 -5.97 -4.35
CA ASP A 148 4.03 -6.06 -5.55
C ASP A 148 3.20 -5.62 -6.76
N PHE A 149 3.26 -4.34 -7.09
CA PHE A 149 2.50 -3.75 -8.19
C PHE A 149 2.94 -4.27 -9.57
N ARG A 150 4.07 -4.96 -9.66
CA ARG A 150 4.53 -5.61 -10.91
C ARG A 150 3.69 -6.85 -11.24
N LYS A 151 2.99 -7.41 -10.25
CA LYS A 151 2.26 -8.67 -10.36
C LYS A 151 0.74 -8.47 -10.40
N ALA A 152 0.07 -9.32 -11.17
CA ALA A 152 -1.39 -9.36 -11.27
C ALA A 152 -2.04 -10.00 -10.01
N PRO A 153 -3.37 -9.88 -9.81
CA PRO A 153 -4.05 -10.44 -8.64
C PRO A 153 -3.78 -11.93 -8.38
N ASN A 154 -3.72 -12.76 -9.41
CA ASN A 154 -3.50 -14.21 -9.29
C ASN A 154 -2.14 -14.56 -8.64
N GLU A 155 -1.15 -13.68 -8.72
CA GLU A 155 0.17 -13.86 -8.10
C GLU A 155 0.36 -13.02 -6.82
N ASN A 156 -0.72 -12.38 -6.34
CA ASN A 156 -0.76 -11.56 -5.12
C ASN A 156 -1.72 -12.16 -4.07
N ALA A 157 -1.83 -13.49 -4.00
CA ALA A 157 -2.73 -14.17 -3.05
C ALA A 157 -2.44 -13.80 -1.58
N GLU A 158 -1.16 -13.72 -1.20
CA GLU A 158 -0.75 -13.33 0.16
C GLU A 158 -1.23 -11.93 0.52
N PHE A 159 -1.18 -10.98 -0.43
CA PHE A 159 -1.69 -9.63 -0.24
C PHE A 159 -3.16 -9.63 0.17
N PHE A 160 -4.00 -10.46 -0.47
CA PHE A 160 -5.43 -10.53 -0.14
C PHE A 160 -5.71 -11.14 1.23
N VAL A 161 -4.92 -12.14 1.64
CA VAL A 161 -5.00 -12.71 2.99
C VAL A 161 -4.63 -11.65 4.03
N LYS A 162 -3.50 -10.97 3.83
CA LYS A 162 -3.03 -9.92 4.75
C LYS A 162 -3.97 -8.71 4.76
N LEU A 163 -4.56 -8.35 3.61
CA LEU A 163 -5.52 -7.24 3.52
C LEU A 163 -6.78 -7.52 4.34
N LYS A 164 -7.26 -8.76 4.34
CA LYS A 164 -8.38 -9.17 5.21
C LYS A 164 -8.03 -8.94 6.68
N THR A 165 -6.88 -9.44 7.11
CA THR A 165 -6.39 -9.26 8.49
C THR A 165 -6.23 -7.78 8.83
N LEU A 166 -5.66 -6.99 7.93
CA LEU A 166 -5.49 -5.54 8.13
C LEU A 166 -6.84 -4.83 8.30
N VAL A 167 -7.87 -5.21 7.54
CA VAL A 167 -9.24 -4.68 7.70
C VAL A 167 -9.79 -5.03 9.08
N GLU A 168 -9.65 -6.28 9.52
CA GLU A 168 -10.17 -6.75 10.82
C GLU A 168 -9.45 -6.09 12.01
N GLU A 169 -8.12 -5.95 11.93
CA GLU A 169 -7.30 -5.21 12.89
C GLU A 169 -7.71 -3.74 12.95
N THR A 170 -7.83 -3.10 11.78
CA THR A 170 -8.21 -1.68 11.67
C THR A 170 -9.59 -1.45 12.27
N TYR A 171 -10.54 -2.34 12.00
CA TYR A 171 -11.86 -2.32 12.62
C TYR A 171 -11.77 -2.40 14.16
N ALA A 172 -11.00 -3.36 14.69
CA ALA A 172 -10.85 -3.56 16.13
C ALA A 172 -10.20 -2.35 16.84
N MET A 173 -9.16 -1.77 16.24
CA MET A 173 -8.45 -0.60 16.77
C MET A 173 -9.30 0.68 16.76
N ASN A 174 -10.35 0.76 15.95
CA ASN A 174 -11.17 1.96 15.75
C ASN A 174 -12.59 1.78 16.28
N ASN A 175 -12.72 1.30 17.52
CA ASN A 175 -14.00 1.12 18.20
C ASN A 175 -15.01 0.28 17.39
N LYS A 176 -14.52 -0.73 16.66
CA LYS A 176 -15.36 -1.59 15.80
C LYS A 176 -16.09 -0.79 14.70
N SER A 177 -15.45 0.25 14.19
CA SER A 177 -15.97 1.03 13.07
C SER A 177 -15.60 0.37 11.74
N ALA A 178 -16.60 0.16 10.87
CA ALA A 178 -16.38 -0.38 9.53
C ALA A 178 -15.41 0.50 8.72
N VAL A 179 -14.53 -0.15 7.94
CA VAL A 179 -13.38 0.43 7.26
C VAL A 179 -13.77 0.98 5.87
N THR A 180 -13.29 2.16 5.54
CA THR A 180 -13.33 2.71 4.18
C THR A 180 -12.06 2.29 3.44
N LEU A 181 -12.22 1.60 2.31
CA LEU A 181 -11.10 1.33 1.40
C LEU A 181 -10.97 2.51 0.45
N LEU A 182 -9.88 3.28 0.55
CA LEU A 182 -9.56 4.34 -0.40
C LEU A 182 -8.52 3.83 -1.37
N VAL A 183 -8.89 3.79 -2.64
CA VAL A 183 -8.11 3.10 -3.67
C VAL A 183 -7.85 4.02 -4.84
N HIS A 184 -6.70 3.89 -5.46
CA HIS A 184 -6.34 4.70 -6.64
C HIS A 184 -5.86 3.82 -7.79
N SER A 185 -6.31 4.14 -9.01
CA SER A 185 -5.90 3.48 -10.24
C SER A 185 -6.01 1.94 -10.10
N MET A 186 -4.96 1.19 -10.41
CA MET A 186 -4.90 -0.27 -10.30
C MET A 186 -5.26 -0.82 -8.91
N GLY A 187 -5.06 -0.05 -7.83
CA GLY A 187 -5.45 -0.44 -6.47
C GLY A 187 -6.94 -0.70 -6.34
N GLY A 188 -7.78 -0.07 -7.17
CA GLY A 188 -9.22 -0.37 -7.19
C GLY A 188 -9.55 -1.70 -7.85
N SER A 189 -8.80 -2.11 -8.88
CA SER A 189 -8.93 -3.45 -9.45
C SER A 189 -8.51 -4.52 -8.45
N MET A 190 -7.44 -4.28 -7.69
CA MET A 190 -7.02 -5.15 -6.58
C MET A 190 -8.09 -5.23 -5.49
N ALA A 191 -8.64 -4.10 -5.07
CA ALA A 191 -9.69 -4.05 -4.05
C ALA A 191 -11.00 -4.71 -4.51
N LEU A 192 -11.40 -4.54 -5.78
CA LEU A 192 -12.56 -5.22 -6.34
C LEU A 192 -12.35 -6.74 -6.35
N HIS A 193 -11.17 -7.20 -6.79
CA HIS A 193 -10.82 -8.62 -6.73
C HIS A 193 -10.91 -9.16 -5.30
N PHE A 194 -10.28 -8.47 -4.34
CA PHE A 194 -10.36 -8.78 -2.92
C PHE A 194 -11.81 -8.89 -2.41
N LEU A 195 -12.64 -7.88 -2.66
CA LEU A 195 -14.03 -7.83 -2.17
C LEU A 195 -14.90 -8.93 -2.80
N ARG A 196 -14.60 -9.37 -4.02
CA ARG A 196 -15.30 -10.50 -4.66
C ARG A 196 -14.96 -11.85 -4.00
N LEU A 197 -13.81 -11.96 -3.34
CA LEU A 197 -13.39 -13.15 -2.61
C LEU A 197 -13.99 -13.22 -1.20
N GLN A 198 -14.56 -12.13 -0.67
CA GLN A 198 -15.11 -12.11 0.69
C GLN A 198 -16.63 -12.39 0.71
N PRO A 199 -17.13 -13.17 1.71
CA PRO A 199 -18.55 -13.34 1.93
C PRO A 199 -19.28 -12.01 2.14
N GLN A 200 -20.55 -11.94 1.74
CA GLN A 200 -21.35 -10.72 1.92
C GLN A 200 -21.45 -10.30 3.40
N SER A 201 -21.68 -11.27 4.29
CA SER A 201 -21.74 -11.02 5.74
C SER A 201 -20.45 -10.43 6.31
N TRP A 202 -19.28 -10.77 5.74
CA TRP A 202 -18.02 -10.17 6.13
C TRP A 202 -17.94 -8.72 5.65
N LYS A 203 -18.33 -8.45 4.40
CA LYS A 203 -18.33 -7.09 3.85
C LYS A 203 -19.29 -6.17 4.63
N ASP A 204 -20.49 -6.65 4.94
CA ASP A 204 -21.50 -5.88 5.68
C ASP A 204 -21.01 -5.50 7.08
N ARG A 205 -20.18 -6.36 7.69
CA ARG A 205 -19.59 -6.12 9.01
C ARG A 205 -18.39 -5.18 8.98
N TYR A 206 -17.47 -5.41 8.05
CA TYR A 206 -16.14 -4.79 8.12
C TYR A 206 -15.91 -3.65 7.14
N ILE A 207 -16.70 -3.54 6.06
CA ILE A 207 -16.47 -2.56 4.99
C ILE A 207 -17.58 -1.51 5.01
N ARG A 208 -17.20 -0.26 5.27
CA ARG A 208 -18.13 0.87 5.22
C ARG A 208 -18.45 1.29 3.79
N ARG A 209 -17.43 1.33 2.94
CA ARG A 209 -17.48 1.77 1.54
C ARG A 209 -16.12 1.55 0.84
N LEU A 210 -16.17 1.52 -0.49
CA LEU A 210 -15.03 1.61 -1.39
C LEU A 210 -15.05 2.99 -2.06
N LEU A 211 -14.01 3.79 -1.84
CA LEU A 211 -13.81 5.07 -2.53
C LEU A 211 -12.73 4.87 -3.59
N SER A 212 -13.15 4.84 -4.85
CA SER A 212 -12.28 4.60 -6.00
C SER A 212 -11.91 5.89 -6.72
N LEU A 213 -10.61 6.16 -6.83
CA LEU A 213 -10.05 7.28 -7.57
C LEU A 213 -9.44 6.77 -8.88
N ALA A 214 -10.07 7.09 -10.02
CA ALA A 214 -9.56 6.80 -11.36
C ALA A 214 -9.20 5.32 -11.64
N THR A 215 -9.96 4.38 -11.10
CA THR A 215 -9.72 2.94 -11.34
C THR A 215 -10.05 2.54 -12.78
N PRO A 216 -9.11 1.89 -13.50
CA PRO A 216 -9.33 1.46 -14.88
C PRO A 216 -10.12 0.15 -14.94
N TRP A 217 -11.42 0.19 -14.63
CA TRP A 217 -12.28 -1.00 -14.56
C TRP A 217 -12.26 -1.86 -15.83
N GLY A 218 -12.20 -1.23 -17.00
CA GLY A 218 -12.10 -1.88 -18.31
C GLY A 218 -10.70 -1.84 -18.92
N GLY A 219 -9.67 -1.51 -18.14
CA GLY A 219 -8.31 -1.28 -18.65
C GLY A 219 -8.06 0.17 -19.11
N SER A 220 -6.92 0.39 -19.77
CA SER A 220 -6.49 1.71 -20.25
C SER A 220 -5.68 1.60 -21.54
N MET A 221 -6.00 2.44 -22.53
CA MET A 221 -5.25 2.51 -23.79
C MET A 221 -3.81 2.99 -23.62
N LYS A 222 -3.48 3.64 -22.48
CA LYS A 222 -2.10 4.01 -22.16
C LYS A 222 -1.20 2.78 -22.07
N ALA A 223 -1.72 1.64 -21.58
CA ALA A 223 -0.95 0.40 -21.53
C ALA A 223 -0.54 -0.09 -22.92
N VAL A 224 -1.43 0.00 -23.92
CA VAL A 224 -1.14 -0.37 -25.32
C VAL A 224 0.01 0.47 -25.87
N LYS A 225 -0.01 1.79 -25.61
CA LYS A 225 1.08 2.70 -26.01
C LYS A 225 2.41 2.30 -25.37
N VAL A 226 2.42 2.01 -24.06
CA VAL A 226 3.62 1.57 -23.34
C VAL A 226 4.18 0.27 -23.93
N PHE A 227 3.33 -0.72 -24.20
CA PHE A 227 3.77 -1.97 -24.82
C PHE A 227 4.32 -1.78 -26.24
N ALA A 228 3.75 -0.86 -27.02
CA ALA A 228 4.16 -0.65 -28.40
C ALA A 228 5.47 0.14 -28.53
N ILE A 229 5.67 1.18 -27.71
CA ILE A 229 6.78 2.15 -27.91
C ILE A 229 7.53 2.57 -26.63
N GLY A 230 7.19 2.01 -25.47
CA GLY A 230 7.88 2.30 -24.20
C GLY A 230 7.72 3.74 -23.67
N LYS A 231 6.66 4.46 -24.07
CA LYS A 231 6.39 5.87 -23.72
C LYS A 231 4.90 6.17 -23.47
#